data_AF-A0A6B3BB87-F1
#
_entry.id   AF-A0A6B3BB87-F1
#
_cell.length_a   1.000
_cell.length_b   1.000
_cell.length_c   1.000
_cell.angle_alpha   90.00
_cell.angle_beta   90.00
_cell.angle_gamma   90.00
#
_symmetry.space_group_name_H-M   'P 1'
#
loop_
_entity.id
_entity.type
_entity.pdbx_description
1 polymer ?
#
loop_
_entity_poly.entity_id
_entity_poly.type
_entity_poly.pdbx_seq_one_letter_code
_entity_poly.pdbx_strand_id
1 'polypeptide(L)'
;MSWNNSTQQPWGPAPEKPAGAASGLPAWARKRVLVPAAAGLFVAGAVAGSAGAGGSSTENVGRATPAPLATVTVTASPKAAAEPPAPKGTTRPADDSGAKVSVPDFVGMGLQSAQDAAQAKGFSTLTSHDSAGRDRMQLLDRNWKVCSQNVPAGTSVASTTKLDFGAVKTEESCPAEDQEPTKAVGGRMPDLAGTSVNTARAALDSGTSLTVEDAAEDRMVLLESNWKVCTQAPAAGTKLNGQPVELTAVKFEENCP
;
A
#
# COMPACT_ATOMS: atom_id res chain seq x y z
N MET A 1 -0.97 -47.35 15.94
CA MET A 1 -1.00 -48.09 14.67
C MET A 1 -1.76 -47.25 13.64
N SER A 2 -1.09 -46.88 12.53
CA SER A 2 -1.58 -46.79 11.12
C SER A 2 -3.09 -46.54 10.89
N TRP A 3 -3.61 -45.58 10.11
CA TRP A 3 -3.16 -44.89 8.89
C TRP A 3 -3.99 -43.60 8.72
N ASN A 4 -3.46 -42.55 8.09
CA ASN A 4 -4.11 -42.04 6.88
C ASN A 4 -3.10 -41.36 5.96
N ASN A 5 -2.77 -42.11 4.92
CA ASN A 5 -1.89 -41.78 3.82
C ASN A 5 -2.77 -41.16 2.73
N SER A 6 -3.03 -39.86 2.81
CA SER A 6 -3.60 -39.10 1.69
C SER A 6 -2.44 -38.49 0.92
N THR A 7 -1.98 -39.23 -0.08
CA THR A 7 -1.16 -38.71 -1.19
C THR A 7 -1.81 -37.43 -1.72
N GLN A 8 -1.23 -36.28 -1.40
CA GLN A 8 -1.53 -35.04 -2.11
C GLN A 8 -1.20 -35.27 -3.58
N GLN A 9 -2.20 -35.15 -4.44
CA GLN A 9 -2.02 -35.10 -5.88
C GLN A 9 -1.14 -33.87 -6.19
N PRO A 10 0.01 -34.01 -6.86
CA PRO A 10 0.78 -32.86 -7.29
C PRO A 10 -0.03 -32.09 -8.34
N TRP A 11 -0.25 -30.80 -8.09
CA TRP A 11 -0.92 -29.92 -9.04
C TRP A 11 -0.03 -29.70 -10.28
N GLY A 12 -0.41 -30.34 -11.39
CA GLY A 12 0.03 -30.02 -12.75
C GLY A 12 1.47 -30.44 -13.13
N PRO A 13 1.78 -30.59 -14.44
CA PRO A 13 3.16 -30.78 -14.87
C PRO A 13 4.00 -29.55 -14.49
N ALA A 14 5.24 -29.79 -14.04
CA ALA A 14 6.20 -28.73 -13.77
C ALA A 14 6.38 -27.86 -15.03
N PRO A 15 6.47 -26.52 -14.90
CA PRO A 15 6.78 -25.67 -16.04
C PRO A 15 8.12 -26.08 -16.64
N GLU A 16 8.11 -26.43 -17.93
CA GLU A 16 9.34 -26.69 -18.67
C GLU A 16 10.21 -25.43 -18.65
N LYS A 17 11.41 -25.58 -18.11
CA LYS A 17 12.43 -24.53 -18.10
C LYS A 17 12.82 -24.24 -19.55
N PRO A 18 12.67 -23.00 -20.07
CA PRO A 18 13.19 -22.69 -21.40
C PRO A 18 14.69 -22.91 -21.41
N ALA A 19 15.16 -23.64 -22.44
CA ALA A 19 16.57 -23.93 -22.66
C ALA A 19 17.40 -22.63 -22.63
N GLY A 20 18.51 -22.67 -21.90
CA GLY A 20 19.37 -21.50 -21.66
C GLY A 20 19.75 -20.79 -22.95
N ALA A 21 19.52 -19.47 -22.97
CA ALA A 21 20.10 -18.61 -23.99
C ALA A 21 21.63 -18.61 -23.82
N ALA A 22 22.32 -19.06 -24.87
CA ALA A 22 23.77 -19.08 -24.93
C ALA A 22 24.34 -17.66 -24.76
N SER A 23 25.23 -17.51 -23.78
CA SER A 23 26.06 -16.32 -23.61
C SER A 23 27.14 -16.30 -24.69
N GLY A 24 27.02 -15.36 -25.63
CA GLY A 24 28.02 -15.16 -26.68
C GLY A 24 27.76 -13.94 -27.52
N LEU A 25 28.01 -12.74 -26.98
CA LEU A 25 28.14 -11.55 -27.83
C LEU A 25 29.54 -11.55 -28.50
N PRO A 26 29.64 -11.32 -29.82
CA PRO A 26 30.88 -11.46 -30.56
C PRO A 26 31.89 -10.34 -30.23
N ALA A 27 33.17 -10.70 -30.21
CA ALA A 27 34.31 -9.90 -29.74
C ALA A 27 34.62 -8.61 -30.52
N TRP A 28 33.81 -8.22 -31.50
CA TRP A 28 34.01 -6.98 -32.27
C TRP A 28 33.40 -5.73 -31.59
N ALA A 29 32.54 -5.91 -30.58
CA ALA A 29 31.89 -4.81 -29.84
C ALA A 29 32.82 -4.05 -28.85
N ARG A 30 34.12 -4.39 -28.80
CA ARG A 30 35.13 -3.68 -28.01
C ARG A 30 36.07 -2.87 -28.90
N LYS A 31 35.56 -1.82 -29.55
CA LYS A 31 36.42 -0.75 -30.08
C LYS A 31 35.87 0.62 -29.68
N ARG A 32 36.59 1.28 -28.76
CA ARG A 32 36.42 2.68 -28.39
C ARG A 32 36.77 3.54 -29.61
N VAL A 33 35.75 4.16 -30.22
CA VAL A 33 35.96 5.22 -31.21
C VAL A 33 35.87 6.54 -30.47
N LEU A 34 37.02 7.20 -30.32
CA LEU A 34 37.12 8.59 -29.91
C LEU A 34 36.61 9.46 -31.07
N VAL A 35 35.54 10.21 -30.86
CA VAL A 35 35.10 11.27 -31.78
C VAL A 35 35.46 12.61 -31.14
N PRO A 36 36.28 13.46 -31.78
CA PRO A 36 36.73 14.73 -31.22
C PRO A 36 35.64 15.80 -31.31
N ALA A 37 35.64 16.69 -30.32
CA ALA A 37 34.83 17.89 -30.27
C ALA A 37 35.29 18.94 -31.29
N ALA A 38 34.34 19.59 -31.99
CA ALA A 38 34.47 20.99 -32.44
C ALA A 38 33.14 21.58 -32.97
N ALA A 39 32.67 22.61 -32.26
CA ALA A 39 32.18 23.92 -32.73
C ALA A 39 30.91 24.09 -33.60
N GLY A 40 30.08 25.07 -33.19
CA GLY A 40 29.12 25.80 -34.05
C GLY A 40 27.89 26.34 -33.28
N LEU A 41 28.02 27.37 -32.43
CA LEU A 41 27.74 28.81 -32.66
C LEU A 41 26.27 29.27 -32.44
N PHE A 42 26.17 30.32 -31.62
CA PHE A 42 25.04 31.16 -31.20
C PHE A 42 24.09 31.66 -32.30
N VAL A 43 22.80 31.80 -31.97
CA VAL A 43 21.97 32.98 -32.36
C VAL A 43 21.00 33.33 -31.21
N ALA A 44 20.97 34.62 -30.87
CA ALA A 44 20.08 35.26 -29.90
C ALA A 44 18.90 35.97 -30.58
N GLY A 45 17.83 36.25 -29.82
CA GLY A 45 16.75 37.21 -30.15
C GLY A 45 15.35 36.62 -29.88
N ALA A 46 14.36 37.32 -29.32
CA ALA A 46 14.22 38.70 -28.87
C ALA A 46 12.97 38.79 -27.95
N VAL A 47 12.97 39.76 -27.03
CA VAL A 47 11.84 40.19 -26.19
C VAL A 47 11.26 41.47 -26.80
N ALA A 48 9.94 41.56 -27.06
CA ALA A 48 9.13 42.80 -27.03
C ALA A 48 7.67 42.65 -27.54
N GLY A 49 6.71 43.26 -26.80
CA GLY A 49 5.43 43.82 -27.28
C GLY A 49 4.20 42.88 -27.28
N SER A 50 2.98 43.26 -26.87
CA SER A 50 2.36 44.61 -26.83
C SER A 50 1.15 44.67 -25.88
N ALA A 51 0.89 45.90 -25.43
CA ALA A 51 -0.23 46.35 -24.60
C ALA A 51 -1.62 46.19 -25.25
N GLY A 52 -2.64 46.08 -24.39
CA GLY A 52 -4.04 46.35 -24.71
C GLY A 52 -4.68 47.10 -23.54
N ALA A 53 -4.63 48.42 -23.58
CA ALA A 53 -5.39 49.31 -22.72
C ALA A 53 -6.86 49.36 -23.21
N GLY A 54 -7.79 49.47 -22.27
CA GLY A 54 -9.21 49.64 -22.58
C GLY A 54 -10.03 49.79 -21.31
N GLY A 55 -9.86 50.91 -20.61
CA GLY A 55 -10.87 51.36 -19.64
C GLY A 55 -12.08 51.94 -20.38
N SER A 56 -13.26 51.80 -19.78
CA SER A 56 -14.28 52.85 -19.77
C SER A 56 -15.38 52.52 -18.76
N SER A 57 -15.69 53.56 -17.99
CA SER A 57 -16.69 53.62 -16.94
C SER A 57 -18.11 53.81 -17.50
N THR A 58 -19.06 53.76 -16.57
CA THR A 58 -20.39 54.43 -16.53
C THR A 58 -21.59 53.83 -17.28
N GLU A 59 -22.56 53.42 -16.44
CA GLU A 59 -23.99 53.75 -16.42
C GLU A 59 -24.96 53.31 -17.55
N ASN A 60 -25.82 52.36 -17.16
CA ASN A 60 -27.29 52.42 -17.13
C ASN A 60 -28.08 52.82 -18.40
N VAL A 61 -28.72 51.83 -19.03
CA VAL A 61 -29.96 51.98 -19.82
C VAL A 61 -30.87 50.79 -19.54
N GLY A 62 -32.14 51.06 -19.24
CA GLY A 62 -33.07 50.10 -18.67
C GLY A 62 -33.98 49.31 -19.61
N ARG A 63 -34.84 48.53 -18.91
CA ARG A 63 -36.22 48.10 -19.21
C ARG A 63 -36.46 46.78 -19.98
N ALA A 64 -36.80 45.79 -19.14
CA ALA A 64 -37.96 44.87 -19.19
C ALA A 64 -37.89 43.55 -19.97
N THR A 65 -37.90 42.43 -19.23
CA THR A 65 -38.84 41.27 -19.40
C THR A 65 -38.77 40.36 -18.13
N PRO A 66 -39.75 39.47 -17.84
CA PRO A 66 -40.43 39.37 -16.55
C PRO A 66 -39.82 38.35 -15.58
N ALA A 67 -39.96 38.62 -14.28
CA ALA A 67 -39.61 37.72 -13.19
C ALA A 67 -40.76 36.74 -12.88
N PRO A 68 -40.48 35.45 -12.62
CA PRO A 68 -41.50 34.53 -12.13
C PRO A 68 -41.90 34.86 -10.68
N LEU A 69 -43.21 34.87 -10.44
CA LEU A 69 -43.87 35.09 -9.15
C LEU A 69 -43.50 33.96 -8.16
N ALA A 70 -42.79 34.31 -7.10
CA ALA A 70 -42.62 33.43 -5.94
C ALA A 70 -43.95 33.35 -5.18
N THR A 71 -44.59 32.17 -5.23
CA THR A 71 -45.80 31.89 -4.46
C THR A 71 -45.37 31.46 -3.05
N VAL A 72 -45.70 32.25 -2.03
CA VAL A 72 -45.44 31.89 -0.63
C VAL A 72 -46.59 31.01 -0.14
N THR A 73 -46.32 29.74 0.09
CA THR A 73 -47.26 28.83 0.75
C THR A 73 -47.12 28.98 2.26
N VAL A 74 -48.16 29.50 2.93
CA VAL A 74 -48.27 29.51 4.39
C VAL A 74 -48.76 28.13 4.83
N THR A 75 -47.87 27.33 5.41
CA THR A 75 -48.24 26.08 6.07
C THR A 75 -48.69 26.39 7.50
N ALA A 76 -49.96 26.12 7.79
CA ALA A 76 -50.53 26.23 9.13
C ALA A 76 -49.89 25.19 10.08
N SER A 77 -49.49 25.66 11.26
CA SER A 77 -48.90 24.84 12.33
C SER A 77 -49.99 23.96 12.99
N PRO A 78 -49.83 22.62 13.03
CA PRO A 78 -50.78 21.77 13.73
C PRO A 78 -50.62 21.87 15.26
N LYS A 79 -51.75 22.16 15.91
CA LYS A 79 -51.97 22.17 17.36
C LYS A 79 -51.59 20.83 17.98
N ALA A 80 -50.78 20.87 19.04
CA ALA A 80 -50.36 19.73 19.83
C ALA A 80 -51.58 18.93 20.35
N ALA A 81 -51.65 17.66 19.93
CA ALA A 81 -52.49 16.65 20.54
C ALA A 81 -51.63 15.84 21.52
N ALA A 82 -52.18 15.56 22.70
CA ALA A 82 -51.53 14.85 23.78
C ALA A 82 -51.11 13.42 23.38
N GLU A 83 -49.91 13.05 23.78
CA GLU A 83 -49.24 11.78 23.54
C GLU A 83 -49.89 10.63 24.35
N PRO A 84 -50.29 9.51 23.73
CA PRO A 84 -50.65 8.28 24.43
C PRO A 84 -49.41 7.66 25.10
N PRO A 85 -49.54 7.02 26.28
CA PRO A 85 -48.38 6.46 26.98
C PRO A 85 -47.70 5.37 26.15
N ALA A 86 -46.37 5.50 26.01
CA ALA A 86 -45.51 4.57 25.31
C ALA A 86 -45.71 3.11 25.80
N PRO A 87 -45.77 2.12 24.89
CA PRO A 87 -45.69 0.72 25.30
C PRO A 87 -44.32 0.51 25.94
N LYS A 88 -44.32 -0.07 27.14
CA LYS A 88 -43.11 -0.47 27.87
C LYS A 88 -42.32 -1.42 26.97
N GLY A 89 -41.24 -0.89 26.38
CA GLY A 89 -40.26 -1.68 25.66
C GLY A 89 -39.73 -2.74 26.61
N THR A 90 -40.06 -3.99 26.33
CA THR A 90 -39.27 -5.10 26.80
C THR A 90 -37.87 -4.88 26.24
N THR A 91 -36.92 -4.56 27.12
CA THR A 91 -35.50 -4.61 26.80
C THR A 91 -35.20 -6.05 26.37
N ARG A 92 -35.23 -6.30 25.06
CA ARG A 92 -34.60 -7.47 24.47
C ARG A 92 -33.14 -7.40 24.92
N PRO A 93 -32.61 -8.43 25.59
CA PRO A 93 -31.16 -8.53 25.75
C PRO A 93 -30.58 -8.42 24.35
N ALA A 94 -29.66 -7.47 24.15
CA ALA A 94 -28.79 -7.50 22.98
C ALA A 94 -27.96 -8.78 23.10
N ASP A 95 -28.52 -9.88 22.61
CA ASP A 95 -27.77 -11.06 22.25
C ASP A 95 -26.93 -10.66 21.04
N ASP A 96 -25.78 -10.05 21.33
CA ASP A 96 -24.61 -10.02 20.44
C ASP A 96 -23.92 -11.40 20.41
N SER A 97 -24.67 -12.48 20.67
CA SER A 97 -24.29 -13.83 20.31
C SER A 97 -24.65 -14.09 18.84
N GLY A 98 -24.17 -13.20 17.96
CA GLY A 98 -24.22 -13.42 16.52
C GLY A 98 -23.68 -14.81 16.19
N ALA A 99 -24.37 -15.52 15.30
CA ALA A 99 -23.99 -16.88 14.92
C ALA A 99 -22.50 -16.93 14.57
N LYS A 100 -21.76 -17.77 15.30
CA LYS A 100 -20.32 -17.93 15.08
C LYS A 100 -20.09 -18.75 13.83
N VAL A 101 -19.19 -18.29 12.97
CA VAL A 101 -18.76 -18.95 11.74
C VAL A 101 -17.39 -19.56 11.99
N SER A 102 -17.22 -20.83 11.61
CA SER A 102 -15.91 -21.50 11.67
C SER A 102 -15.00 -20.96 10.55
N VAL A 103 -13.80 -20.54 10.91
CA VAL A 103 -12.80 -19.97 10.01
C VAL A 103 -12.15 -21.09 9.18
N PRO A 104 -12.21 -21.06 7.84
CA PRO A 104 -11.48 -22.00 6.99
C PRO A 104 -9.95 -21.90 7.15
N ASP A 105 -9.24 -22.91 6.64
CA ASP A 105 -7.81 -22.81 6.39
C ASP A 105 -7.58 -22.11 5.04
N PHE A 106 -6.95 -20.94 5.08
CA PHE A 106 -6.65 -20.12 3.92
C PHE A 106 -5.18 -20.19 3.52
N VAL A 107 -4.32 -20.79 4.34
CA VAL A 107 -2.88 -20.83 4.09
C VAL A 107 -2.59 -21.61 2.80
N GLY A 108 -1.75 -21.03 1.95
CA GLY A 108 -1.42 -21.58 0.63
C GLY A 108 -2.38 -21.19 -0.50
N MET A 109 -3.52 -20.56 -0.20
CA MET A 109 -4.41 -20.01 -1.23
C MET A 109 -3.84 -18.73 -1.86
N GLY A 110 -4.27 -18.41 -3.08
CA GLY A 110 -4.11 -17.06 -3.62
C GLY A 110 -4.94 -16.04 -2.81
N LEU A 111 -4.43 -14.83 -2.61
CA LEU A 111 -5.05 -13.84 -1.71
C LEU A 111 -6.48 -13.49 -2.12
N GLN A 112 -6.73 -13.26 -3.42
CA GLN A 112 -8.08 -13.01 -3.93
C GLN A 112 -9.02 -14.18 -3.58
N SER A 113 -8.58 -15.41 -3.85
CA SER A 113 -9.40 -16.60 -3.58
C SER A 113 -9.65 -16.81 -2.09
N ALA A 114 -8.70 -16.47 -1.22
CA ALA A 114 -8.86 -16.52 0.22
C ALA A 114 -9.92 -15.52 0.69
N GLN A 115 -9.86 -14.27 0.20
CA GLN A 115 -10.86 -13.25 0.50
C GLN A 115 -12.25 -13.66 0.00
N ASP A 116 -12.36 -14.13 -1.24
CA ASP A 116 -13.64 -14.59 -1.82
C ASP A 116 -14.24 -15.74 -0.99
N ALA A 117 -13.40 -16.71 -0.58
CA ALA A 117 -13.82 -17.83 0.26
C ALA A 117 -14.25 -17.38 1.66
N ALA A 118 -13.56 -16.40 2.26
CA ALA A 118 -13.94 -15.83 3.54
C ALA A 118 -15.28 -15.08 3.44
N GLN A 119 -15.48 -14.28 2.40
CA GLN A 119 -16.75 -13.58 2.13
C GLN A 119 -17.90 -14.56 1.88
N ALA A 120 -17.66 -15.64 1.15
CA ALA A 120 -18.65 -16.69 0.92
C ALA A 120 -19.07 -17.40 2.23
N LYS A 121 -18.22 -17.38 3.26
CA LYS A 121 -18.56 -17.84 4.63
C LYS A 121 -19.25 -16.78 5.48
N GLY A 122 -19.37 -15.56 4.97
CA GLY A 122 -20.03 -14.44 5.63
C GLY A 122 -19.08 -13.48 6.35
N PHE A 123 -17.76 -13.68 6.29
CA PHE A 123 -16.80 -12.73 6.86
C PHE A 123 -16.76 -11.46 6.01
N SER A 124 -16.99 -10.30 6.63
CA SER A 124 -17.05 -9.02 5.93
C SER A 124 -15.86 -8.10 6.23
N THR A 125 -15.18 -8.33 7.36
CA THR A 125 -14.05 -7.51 7.79
C THR A 125 -12.75 -8.23 7.44
N LEU A 126 -12.27 -7.98 6.21
CA LEU A 126 -11.06 -8.61 5.68
C LEU A 126 -9.96 -7.58 5.49
N THR A 127 -8.73 -7.98 5.74
CA THR A 127 -7.55 -7.20 5.39
C THR A 127 -6.39 -8.14 5.13
N SER A 128 -5.31 -7.58 4.62
CA SER A 128 -4.10 -8.32 4.32
C SER A 128 -2.89 -7.41 4.37
N HIS A 129 -1.73 -8.01 4.57
CA HIS A 129 -0.46 -7.31 4.67
C HIS A 129 0.67 -8.15 4.06
N ASP A 130 1.79 -7.50 3.78
CA ASP A 130 2.97 -8.16 3.23
C ASP A 130 3.74 -8.91 4.33
N SER A 131 3.60 -10.23 4.37
CA SER A 131 4.29 -11.10 5.33
C SER A 131 5.81 -11.06 5.21
N ALA A 132 6.36 -10.54 4.11
CA ALA A 132 7.81 -10.36 3.99
C ALA A 132 8.32 -9.15 4.79
N GLY A 133 7.44 -8.37 5.42
CA GLY A 133 7.80 -7.19 6.22
C GLY A 133 8.31 -6.01 5.39
N ARG A 134 8.12 -6.03 4.06
CA ARG A 134 8.60 -5.00 3.12
C ARG A 134 7.57 -3.91 2.83
N ASP A 135 6.43 -3.97 3.52
CA ASP A 135 5.34 -3.00 3.42
C ASP A 135 4.91 -2.73 1.97
N ARG A 136 4.83 -3.79 1.16
CA ARG A 136 4.43 -3.67 -0.24
C ARG A 136 2.92 -3.58 -0.37
N MET A 137 2.46 -2.65 -1.20
CA MET A 137 1.05 -2.53 -1.54
C MET A 137 0.56 -3.73 -2.37
N GLN A 138 -0.49 -4.38 -1.89
CA GLN A 138 -1.15 -5.50 -2.54
C GLN A 138 -2.19 -4.97 -3.55
N LEU A 139 -1.72 -4.32 -4.62
CA LEU A 139 -2.61 -3.73 -5.64
C LEU A 139 -3.33 -4.78 -6.49
N LEU A 140 -2.81 -6.00 -6.51
CA LEU A 140 -3.28 -7.06 -7.39
C LEU A 140 -3.22 -8.41 -6.69
N ASP A 141 -4.24 -8.69 -5.87
CA ASP A 141 -4.30 -9.82 -4.94
C ASP A 141 -4.06 -11.19 -5.59
N ARG A 142 -4.36 -11.35 -6.89
CA ARG A 142 -4.04 -12.58 -7.64
C ARG A 142 -2.53 -12.87 -7.77
N ASN A 143 -1.67 -11.87 -7.57
CA ASN A 143 -0.20 -12.02 -7.56
C ASN A 143 0.35 -12.29 -6.15
N TRP A 144 -0.53 -12.55 -5.19
CA TRP A 144 -0.18 -12.79 -3.79
C TRP A 144 -0.74 -14.13 -3.33
N LYS A 145 -0.02 -14.77 -2.42
CA LYS A 145 -0.43 -16.01 -1.76
C LYS A 145 -0.40 -15.85 -0.25
N VAL A 146 -1.39 -16.43 0.42
CA VAL A 146 -1.53 -16.39 1.87
C VAL A 146 -0.51 -17.33 2.51
N CYS A 147 0.25 -16.79 3.46
CA CYS A 147 1.26 -17.51 4.25
C CYS A 147 0.82 -17.67 5.71
N SER A 148 0.01 -16.74 6.21
CA SER A 148 -0.49 -16.74 7.58
C SER A 148 -1.93 -16.22 7.62
N GLN A 149 -2.63 -16.57 8.70
CA GLN A 149 -3.92 -15.97 9.05
C GLN A 149 -3.93 -15.71 10.56
N ASN A 150 -4.43 -14.55 10.97
CA ASN A 150 -4.46 -14.16 12.39
C ASN A 150 -5.39 -15.03 13.25
N VAL A 151 -6.48 -15.54 12.69
CA VAL A 151 -7.41 -16.45 13.37
C VAL A 151 -7.14 -17.88 12.90
N PRO A 152 -6.76 -18.82 13.78
CA PRO A 152 -6.48 -20.20 13.37
C PRO A 152 -7.68 -20.88 12.72
N ALA A 153 -7.41 -21.73 11.72
CA ALA A 153 -8.43 -22.53 11.07
C ALA A 153 -9.23 -23.39 12.08
N GLY A 154 -10.52 -23.57 11.80
CA GLY A 154 -11.46 -24.27 12.66
C GLY A 154 -12.03 -23.43 13.82
N THR A 155 -11.42 -22.29 14.15
CA THR A 155 -11.91 -21.40 15.21
C THR A 155 -13.27 -20.80 14.84
N SER A 156 -14.24 -20.85 15.75
CA SER A 156 -15.55 -20.24 15.55
C SER A 156 -15.58 -18.81 16.10
N VAL A 157 -15.70 -17.83 15.22
CA VAL A 157 -15.72 -16.39 15.57
C VAL A 157 -16.92 -15.69 14.94
N ALA A 158 -17.23 -14.47 15.38
CA ALA A 158 -18.30 -13.68 14.75
C ALA A 158 -17.90 -13.32 13.31
N SER A 159 -18.85 -13.24 12.38
CA SER A 159 -18.61 -12.84 10.98
C SER A 159 -18.01 -11.42 10.83
N THR A 160 -18.18 -10.58 11.85
CA THR A 160 -17.60 -9.23 11.95
C THR A 160 -16.18 -9.23 12.50
N THR A 161 -15.63 -10.39 12.87
CA THR A 161 -14.24 -10.51 13.33
C THR A 161 -13.30 -10.18 12.18
N LYS A 162 -12.32 -9.30 12.41
CA LYS A 162 -11.30 -8.97 11.41
C LYS A 162 -10.46 -10.21 11.11
N LEU A 163 -10.51 -10.69 9.87
CA LEU A 163 -9.54 -11.65 9.35
C LEU A 163 -8.42 -10.87 8.64
N ASP A 164 -7.19 -11.16 9.04
CA ASP A 164 -5.97 -10.56 8.52
C ASP A 164 -5.14 -11.67 7.86
N PHE A 165 -4.87 -11.52 6.57
CA PHE A 165 -4.07 -12.45 5.79
C PHE A 165 -2.67 -11.89 5.57
N GLY A 166 -1.67 -12.51 6.18
CA GLY A 166 -0.29 -12.26 5.78
C GLY A 166 -0.01 -12.98 4.47
N ALA A 167 0.45 -12.22 3.48
CA ALA A 167 0.70 -12.73 2.14
C ALA A 167 2.05 -12.29 1.58
N VAL A 168 2.63 -13.11 0.71
CA VAL A 168 3.83 -12.80 -0.09
C VAL A 168 3.51 -12.86 -1.57
N LYS A 169 4.40 -12.37 -2.43
CA LYS A 169 4.20 -12.55 -3.88
C LYS A 169 4.21 -14.03 -4.24
N THR A 170 3.47 -14.41 -5.27
CA THR A 170 3.31 -15.81 -5.68
C THR A 170 4.64 -16.54 -5.88
N GLU A 171 5.67 -15.85 -6.38
CA GLU A 171 7.00 -16.38 -6.66
C GLU A 171 7.93 -16.44 -5.44
N GLU A 172 7.53 -15.87 -4.30
CA GLU A 172 8.35 -15.81 -3.08
C GLU A 172 8.03 -16.97 -2.14
N SER A 173 8.97 -17.38 -1.30
CA SER A 173 8.69 -18.36 -0.25
C SER A 173 7.99 -17.69 0.93
N CYS A 174 7.04 -18.39 1.55
CA CYS A 174 6.47 -17.94 2.81
C CYS A 174 7.57 -17.91 3.89
N PRO A 175 7.66 -16.83 4.69
CA PRO A 175 8.60 -16.79 5.80
C PRO A 175 8.19 -17.79 6.88
N ALA A 176 9.14 -18.18 7.74
CA ALA A 176 8.86 -19.07 8.86
C ALA A 176 7.90 -18.44 9.88
N GLU A 177 8.00 -17.12 10.03
CA GLU A 177 7.13 -16.30 10.88
C GLU A 177 6.64 -15.11 10.06
N ASP A 178 5.39 -14.72 10.31
CA ASP A 178 4.78 -13.56 9.70
C ASP A 178 5.50 -12.28 10.15
N GLN A 179 6.03 -11.51 9.20
CA GLN A 179 6.81 -10.32 9.51
C GLN A 179 5.91 -9.08 9.45
N GLU A 180 5.81 -8.39 10.58
CA GLU A 180 5.19 -7.06 10.60
C GLU A 180 6.21 -5.97 10.21
N PRO A 181 5.77 -4.89 9.53
CA PRO A 181 6.62 -3.72 9.32
C PRO A 181 7.16 -3.19 10.65
N THR A 182 8.48 -2.98 10.72
CA THR A 182 9.15 -2.37 11.88
C THR A 182 8.57 -0.99 12.17
N LYS A 183 8.36 -0.67 13.45
CA LYS A 183 7.81 0.63 13.91
C LYS A 183 8.76 1.28 14.91
N ALA A 184 8.87 2.61 14.90
CA ALA A 184 9.63 3.32 15.93
C ALA A 184 8.94 3.29 17.29
N VAL A 185 9.76 3.27 18.33
CA VAL A 185 9.31 3.27 19.73
C VAL A 185 9.97 4.42 20.48
N GLY A 186 9.15 5.27 21.10
CA GLY A 186 9.62 6.25 22.10
C GLY A 186 10.57 7.34 21.58
N GLY A 187 10.43 7.77 20.32
CA GLY A 187 11.24 8.84 19.73
C GLY A 187 12.73 8.50 19.61
N ARG A 188 13.06 7.20 19.59
CA ARG A 188 14.42 6.70 19.34
C ARG A 188 14.51 6.10 17.96
N MET A 189 15.72 6.16 17.41
CA MET A 189 16.07 5.57 16.13
C MET A 189 15.83 4.05 16.20
N PRO A 190 14.96 3.49 15.34
CA PRO A 190 14.76 2.04 15.29
C PRO A 190 16.01 1.33 14.77
N ASP A 191 16.10 0.02 15.00
CA ASP A 191 17.02 -0.82 14.23
C ASP A 191 16.36 -1.16 12.89
N LEU A 192 16.94 -0.61 11.82
CA LEU A 192 16.40 -0.67 10.46
C LEU A 192 17.22 -1.60 9.57
N ALA A 193 18.34 -2.13 10.04
CA ALA A 193 19.21 -2.98 9.22
C ALA A 193 18.44 -4.21 8.70
N GLY A 194 18.54 -4.47 7.39
CA GLY A 194 17.86 -5.58 6.72
C GLY A 194 16.36 -5.35 6.44
N THR A 195 15.74 -4.32 7.04
CA THR A 195 14.34 -3.94 6.72
C THR A 195 14.27 -3.27 5.35
N SER A 196 13.08 -3.25 4.75
CA SER A 196 12.92 -2.53 3.48
C SER A 196 13.03 -1.02 3.69
N VAL A 197 13.48 -0.26 2.68
CA VAL A 197 13.53 1.21 2.77
C VAL A 197 12.13 1.79 2.99
N ASN A 198 11.09 1.17 2.41
CA ASN A 198 9.71 1.62 2.61
C ASN A 198 9.28 1.44 4.07
N THR A 199 9.57 0.27 4.65
CA THR A 199 9.36 -0.03 6.07
C THR A 199 10.13 0.94 6.96
N ALA A 200 11.40 1.21 6.63
CA ALA A 200 12.24 2.15 7.35
C ALA A 200 11.68 3.58 7.34
N ARG A 201 11.16 4.04 6.20
CA ARG A 201 10.50 5.34 6.09
C ARG A 201 9.22 5.38 6.91
N ALA A 202 8.38 4.34 6.83
CA ALA A 202 7.13 4.24 7.60
C ALA A 202 7.38 4.15 9.11
N ALA A 203 8.53 3.62 9.53
CA ALA A 203 8.92 3.54 10.94
C ALA A 203 9.26 4.91 11.52
N LEU A 204 9.77 5.85 10.73
CA LEU A 204 10.18 7.18 11.19
C LEU A 204 9.00 8.14 11.27
N ASP A 205 9.14 9.20 12.07
CA ASP A 205 8.14 10.27 12.10
C ASP A 205 8.05 10.96 10.73
N SER A 206 6.84 11.32 10.30
CA SER A 206 6.58 11.93 8.99
C SER A 206 7.35 13.23 8.72
N GLY A 207 7.79 13.94 9.77
CA GLY A 207 8.63 15.15 9.66
C GLY A 207 10.13 14.87 9.62
N THR A 208 10.56 13.60 9.70
CA THR A 208 11.97 13.22 9.68
C THR A 208 12.57 13.46 8.30
N SER A 209 13.64 14.26 8.24
CA SER A 209 14.44 14.38 7.00
C SER A 209 15.18 13.07 6.76
N LEU A 210 14.93 12.41 5.63
CA LEU A 210 15.49 11.09 5.31
C LEU A 210 16.19 11.12 3.96
N THR A 211 17.50 10.82 3.96
CA THR A 211 18.31 10.57 2.76
C THR A 211 18.56 9.07 2.63
N VAL A 212 18.41 8.53 1.42
CA VAL A 212 18.67 7.12 1.13
C VAL A 212 19.59 7.03 -0.08
N GLU A 213 20.73 6.37 0.08
CA GLU A 213 21.73 6.18 -0.97
C GLU A 213 21.91 4.69 -1.28
N ASP A 214 22.16 4.37 -2.57
CA ASP A 214 22.53 3.03 -2.97
C ASP A 214 23.99 2.75 -2.58
N ALA A 215 24.21 1.77 -1.73
CA ALA A 215 25.55 1.39 -1.26
C ALA A 215 26.38 0.63 -2.31
N ALA A 216 25.80 0.23 -3.44
CA ALA A 216 26.45 -0.59 -4.45
C ALA A 216 26.78 0.16 -5.75
N GLU A 217 25.77 0.67 -6.45
CA GLU A 217 25.90 1.14 -7.85
C GLU A 217 25.46 2.60 -8.05
N ASP A 218 25.28 3.37 -6.97
CA ASP A 218 24.79 4.77 -7.01
C ASP A 218 23.46 4.95 -7.78
N ARG A 219 22.57 3.95 -7.75
CA ARG A 219 21.27 4.02 -8.42
C ARG A 219 20.25 4.78 -7.57
N MET A 220 19.23 5.33 -8.24
CA MET A 220 18.10 5.94 -7.53
C MET A 220 17.23 4.88 -6.84
N VAL A 221 16.97 5.08 -5.55
CA VAL A 221 16.06 4.27 -4.74
C VAL A 221 14.62 4.73 -4.99
N LEU A 222 13.99 4.22 -6.05
CA LEU A 222 12.64 4.65 -6.48
C LEU A 222 11.52 3.83 -5.85
N LEU A 223 11.58 2.50 -5.96
CA LEU A 223 10.58 1.60 -5.39
C LEU A 223 11.12 1.01 -4.09
N GLU A 224 11.03 1.80 -3.02
CA GLU A 224 11.71 1.59 -1.73
C GLU A 224 11.50 0.18 -1.12
N SER A 225 10.39 -0.48 -1.40
CA SER A 225 10.10 -1.83 -0.92
C SER A 225 10.92 -2.95 -1.59
N ASN A 226 11.62 -2.64 -2.70
CA ASN A 226 12.58 -3.53 -3.35
C ASN A 226 14.02 -3.36 -2.83
N TRP A 227 14.23 -2.45 -1.89
CA TRP A 227 15.54 -2.13 -1.33
C TRP A 227 15.57 -2.47 0.15
N LYS A 228 16.68 -3.02 0.62
CA LYS A 228 16.94 -3.29 2.04
C LYS A 228 18.00 -2.34 2.57
N VAL A 229 17.80 -1.85 3.79
CA VAL A 229 18.74 -0.98 4.49
C VAL A 229 19.98 -1.79 4.90
N CYS A 230 21.16 -1.24 4.63
CA CYS A 230 22.45 -1.80 5.03
C CYS A 230 23.02 -1.11 6.25
N THR A 231 23.08 0.23 6.22
CA THR A 231 23.55 1.03 7.36
C THR A 231 22.59 2.18 7.62
N GLN A 232 22.65 2.68 8.86
CA GLN A 232 21.83 3.80 9.31
C GLN A 232 22.66 4.78 10.14
N ALA A 233 22.36 6.06 9.98
CA ALA A 233 22.81 7.14 10.85
C ALA A 233 21.58 8.02 11.19
N PRO A 234 21.31 8.31 12.47
CA PRO A 234 22.04 7.87 13.67
C PRO A 234 21.95 6.36 13.95
N ALA A 235 22.79 5.86 14.85
CA ALA A 235 22.76 4.45 15.26
C ALA A 235 21.44 4.10 15.98
N ALA A 236 21.04 2.82 15.91
CA ALA A 236 19.86 2.33 16.59
C ALA A 236 19.86 2.67 18.10
N GLY A 237 18.69 3.01 18.63
CA GLY A 237 18.51 3.46 20.01
C GLY A 237 18.87 4.92 20.27
N THR A 238 19.51 5.62 19.34
CA THR A 238 19.81 7.05 19.47
C THR A 238 18.53 7.86 19.58
N LYS A 239 18.49 8.87 20.45
CA LYS A 239 17.33 9.76 20.55
C LYS A 239 17.20 10.61 19.27
N LEU A 240 16.01 10.61 18.67
CA LEU A 240 15.68 11.49 17.56
C LEU A 240 15.23 12.84 18.11
N ASN A 241 15.95 13.90 17.77
CA ASN A 241 15.69 15.29 18.19
C ASN A 241 15.47 16.21 16.97
N GLY A 242 15.06 15.63 15.83
CA GLY A 242 14.84 16.36 14.57
C GLY A 242 16.06 16.43 13.65
N GLN A 243 17.16 15.76 13.97
CA GLN A 243 18.28 15.62 13.04
C GLN A 243 17.90 14.78 11.80
N PRO A 244 18.57 15.00 10.65
CA PRO A 244 18.42 14.13 9.49
C PRO A 244 18.82 12.69 9.79
N VAL A 245 18.17 11.77 9.09
CA VAL A 245 18.48 10.34 9.04
C VAL A 245 19.08 10.03 7.68
N GLU A 246 20.17 9.30 7.67
CA GLU A 246 20.82 8.80 6.47
C GLU A 246 20.80 7.27 6.49
N LEU A 247 20.35 6.66 5.40
CA LEU A 247 20.35 5.22 5.20
C LEU A 247 21.16 4.91 3.96
N THR A 248 21.94 3.84 4.02
CA THR A 248 22.41 3.18 2.80
C THR A 248 21.55 1.96 2.55
N ALA A 249 21.32 1.64 1.28
CA ALA A 249 20.49 0.52 0.88
C ALA A 249 21.04 -0.19 -0.35
N VAL A 250 20.66 -1.45 -0.51
CA VAL A 250 20.90 -2.24 -1.74
C VAL A 250 19.62 -2.98 -2.10
N LYS A 251 19.53 -3.56 -3.30
CA LYS A 251 18.35 -4.39 -3.62
C LYS A 251 18.31 -5.64 -2.74
N PHE A 252 17.12 -6.21 -2.52
CA PHE A 252 16.98 -7.39 -1.67
C PHE A 252 17.85 -8.57 -2.11
N GLU A 253 18.07 -8.69 -3.41
CA GLU A 253 18.88 -9.73 -4.06
C GLU A 253 20.39 -9.51 -3.98
N GLU A 254 20.83 -8.34 -3.52
CA GLU A 254 22.24 -7.94 -3.41
C GLU A 254 22.76 -8.07 -1.97
N ASN A 255 24.08 -8.07 -1.77
CA ASN A 255 24.68 -8.09 -0.44
C ASN A 255 25.03 -6.66 0.01
N CYS A 256 24.83 -6.39 1.31
CA CYS A 256 25.36 -5.17 1.91
C CYS A 256 26.89 -5.24 1.98
N PRO A 257 27.59 -4.13 1.67
CA PRO A 257 29.05 -4.05 1.73
C PRO A 257 29.60 -4.06 3.17
#